data_AF-A0A2P5XY59-F1
#
_entry.id   AF-A0A2P5XY59-F1
#
_cell.length_a   1.000
_cell.length_b   1.000
_cell.length_c   1.000
_cell.angle_alpha   90.00
_cell.angle_beta   90.00
_cell.angle_gamma   90.00
#
_symmetry.space_group_name_H-M   'P 1'
#
loop_
_entity.id
_entity.type
_entity.pdbx_description
1 polymer ?
#
loop_
_entity_poly.entity_id
_entity_poly.type
_entity_poly.pdbx_seq_one_letter_code
_entity_poly.pdbx_strand_id
1 'polypeptide(L)'
;MSNHEQVGTTSRQKQKFTHAAGLKSFACVADDEELSFGQKVGRLQLFDITHRKKDGSLMTTEAAEIMEKLKDKWAEYELIVSSDSSVNLDNIDN
;
A
#
# COMPACT_ATOMS: atom_id res chain seq x y z
N MET A 1 25.69 -18.89 29.67
CA MET A 1 24.72 -18.47 28.64
C MET A 1 23.69 -19.56 28.54
N SER A 2 22.45 -19.26 28.89
CA SER A 2 21.36 -20.26 28.98
C SER A 2 20.81 -20.56 27.58
N ASN A 3 20.30 -21.77 27.34
CA ASN A 3 19.74 -22.19 26.04
C ASN A 3 18.71 -21.20 25.47
N HIS A 4 17.97 -20.49 26.34
CA HIS A 4 17.00 -19.47 25.95
C HIS A 4 17.62 -18.24 25.26
N GLU A 5 18.82 -17.80 25.69
CA GLU A 5 19.54 -16.68 25.04
C GLU A 5 20.04 -17.05 23.64
N GLN A 6 20.36 -18.33 23.42
CA GLN A 6 20.84 -18.84 22.14
C GLN A 6 19.73 -18.87 21.07
N VAL A 7 18.49 -19.19 21.46
CA VAL A 7 17.35 -19.18 20.54
C VAL A 7 17.02 -17.75 20.08
N GLY A 8 17.11 -16.78 21.00
CA GLY A 8 16.87 -15.37 20.69
C GLY A 8 17.84 -14.82 19.64
N THR A 9 19.13 -15.09 19.78
CA THR A 9 20.16 -14.60 18.86
C THR A 9 20.12 -15.29 17.50
N THR A 10 19.93 -16.61 17.47
CA THR A 10 19.83 -17.38 16.22
C THR A 10 18.58 -17.04 15.42
N SER A 11 17.45 -16.76 16.07
CA SER A 11 16.22 -16.30 15.40
C SER A 11 16.41 -14.92 14.77
N ARG A 12 17.01 -13.98 15.52
CA ARG A 12 17.31 -12.62 15.05
C ARG A 12 18.31 -12.60 13.88
N GLN A 13 19.27 -13.52 13.88
CA GLN A 13 20.25 -13.67 12.81
C GLN A 13 19.68 -14.30 11.53
N LYS A 14 18.57 -15.05 11.65
CA LYS A 14 17.81 -15.61 10.51
C LYS A 14 16.75 -14.66 9.95
N GLN A 15 16.52 -13.52 10.60
CA GLN A 15 15.61 -12.49 10.10
C GLN A 15 16.23 -11.81 8.86
N LYS A 16 15.73 -12.19 7.67
CA LYS A 16 16.23 -11.70 6.36
C LYS A 16 15.90 -10.24 6.08
N PHE A 17 14.90 -9.71 6.77
CA PHE A 17 14.44 -8.33 6.65
C PHE A 17 14.52 -7.68 8.02
N THR A 18 15.51 -6.80 8.22
CA THR A 18 15.49 -5.84 9.33
C THR A 18 14.11 -5.20 9.35
N HIS A 19 13.38 -5.29 10.47
CA HIS A 19 12.08 -4.62 10.61
C HIS A 19 12.31 -3.15 10.21
N ALA A 20 11.73 -2.75 9.09
CA ALA A 20 12.10 -1.52 8.41
C ALA A 20 11.91 -0.33 9.36
N ALA A 21 13.02 0.26 9.80
CA ALA A 21 13.26 1.68 10.12
C ALA A 21 12.10 2.55 10.67
N GLY A 22 11.11 2.00 11.38
CA GLY A 22 9.91 2.74 11.76
C GLY A 22 8.97 3.09 10.61
N LEU A 23 8.83 2.23 9.58
CA LEU A 23 7.74 2.39 8.61
C LEU A 23 6.38 2.09 9.29
N LYS A 24 5.39 2.96 9.05
CA LYS A 24 4.01 2.80 9.51
C LYS A 24 3.45 1.45 9.04
N SER A 25 2.61 0.84 9.87
CA SER A 25 1.89 -0.38 9.48
C SER A 25 0.99 -0.09 8.27
N PHE A 26 0.62 -1.13 7.51
CA PHE A 26 -0.35 -1.00 6.42
C PHE A 26 -1.66 -0.34 6.87
N ALA A 27 -2.13 -0.64 8.09
CA ALA A 27 -3.33 -0.03 8.65
C ALA A 27 -3.15 1.49 8.85
N CYS A 28 -2.04 1.91 9.48
CA CYS A 28 -1.78 3.34 9.67
C CYS A 28 -1.64 4.09 8.34
N VAL A 29 -1.00 3.48 7.33
CA VAL A 29 -0.88 4.08 5.99
C VAL A 29 -2.27 4.22 5.34
N ALA A 30 -3.13 3.21 5.45
CA ALA A 30 -4.49 3.29 4.94
C ALA A 30 -5.32 4.37 5.63
N ASP A 31 -5.21 4.48 6.97
CA ASP A 31 -5.94 5.48 7.76
C ASP A 31 -5.50 6.92 7.41
N ASP A 32 -4.19 7.17 7.32
CA ASP A 32 -3.65 8.49 6.95
C ASP A 32 -4.11 8.92 5.55
N GLU A 33 -4.10 7.99 4.62
CA GLU A 33 -4.46 8.23 3.23
C GLU A 33 -5.98 8.39 3.08
N GLU A 34 -6.80 7.59 3.78
CA GLU A 34 -8.27 7.77 3.83
C GLU A 34 -8.65 9.13 4.44
N LEU A 35 -7.92 9.61 5.45
CA LEU A 35 -8.10 10.97 5.98
C LEU A 35 -7.77 12.05 4.96
N SER A 36 -6.80 11.81 4.07
CA SER A 36 -6.39 12.78 3.06
C SER A 36 -7.30 12.80 1.82
N PHE A 37 -7.82 11.63 1.41
CA PHE A 37 -8.69 11.48 0.23
C PHE A 37 -10.18 11.45 0.57
N GLY A 38 -10.56 11.34 1.85
CA GLY A 38 -11.95 11.25 2.30
C GLY A 38 -12.65 9.95 1.90
N GLN A 39 -11.89 8.93 1.46
CA GLN A 39 -12.42 7.66 0.97
C GLN A 39 -11.48 6.51 1.34
N LYS A 40 -12.06 5.33 1.57
CA LYS A 40 -11.32 4.09 1.84
C LYS A 40 -10.33 3.77 0.73
N VAL A 41 -9.08 3.56 1.13
CA VAL A 41 -8.01 3.16 0.23
C VAL A 41 -8.17 1.70 -0.20
N GLY A 42 -8.16 1.48 -1.51
CA GLY A 42 -8.22 0.15 -2.09
C GLY A 42 -6.93 -0.65 -1.84
N ARG A 43 -7.01 -1.98 -1.92
CA ARG A 43 -5.82 -2.85 -1.76
C ARG A 43 -4.72 -2.57 -2.79
N LEU A 44 -5.09 -2.24 -4.03
CA LEU A 44 -4.13 -1.89 -5.08
C LEU A 44 -3.43 -0.57 -4.76
N GLN A 45 -4.18 0.45 -4.35
CA GLN A 45 -3.64 1.75 -3.98
C GLN A 45 -2.73 1.65 -2.74
N LEU A 46 -3.13 0.87 -1.74
CA LEU A 46 -2.31 0.59 -0.58
C LEU A 46 -1.00 -0.13 -0.95
N PHE A 47 -1.02 -1.04 -1.92
CA PHE A 47 0.18 -1.69 -2.43
C PHE A 47 1.13 -0.67 -3.09
N ASP A 48 0.62 0.21 -3.95
CA ASP A 48 1.43 1.25 -4.60
C ASP A 48 2.10 2.19 -3.58
N ILE A 49 1.35 2.71 -2.61
CA ILE A 49 1.86 3.63 -1.57
C ILE A 49 2.97 2.99 -0.75
N THR A 50 2.77 1.75 -0.32
CA THR A 50 3.69 1.06 0.59
C THR A 50 4.92 0.47 -0.09
N HIS A 51 4.84 0.21 -1.39
CA HIS A 51 5.96 -0.33 -2.18
C HIS A 51 6.66 0.75 -3.00
N ARG A 52 6.34 2.04 -2.76
CA ARG A 52 7.08 3.20 -3.23
C ARG A 52 8.02 3.74 -2.16
N LYS A 53 9.18 4.16 -2.63
CA LYS A 53 10.13 4.97 -1.86
C LYS A 53 9.65 6.41 -1.81
N LYS A 54 10.26 7.21 -0.92
CA LYS A 54 9.96 8.64 -0.79
C LYS A 54 10.26 9.47 -2.05
N ASP A 55 11.14 8.98 -2.92
CA ASP A 55 11.47 9.60 -4.21
C ASP A 55 10.45 9.21 -5.31
N GLY A 56 9.44 8.40 -4.98
CA GLY A 56 8.43 7.90 -5.90
C GLY A 56 8.84 6.66 -6.68
N SER A 57 10.09 6.17 -6.57
CA SER A 57 10.51 4.93 -7.23
C SER A 57 9.89 3.71 -6.54
N LEU A 58 9.64 2.64 -7.29
CA LEU A 58 9.29 1.36 -6.67
C LEU A 58 10.49 0.81 -5.88
N MET A 59 10.20 0.15 -4.76
CA MET A 59 11.23 -0.33 -3.84
C MET A 59 12.07 -1.46 -4.43
N THR A 60 11.45 -2.34 -5.23
CA THR A 60 12.09 -3.51 -5.82
C THR A 60 11.60 -3.75 -7.25
N THR A 61 12.37 -4.53 -8.02
CA THR A 61 11.97 -4.98 -9.36
C THR A 61 10.74 -5.89 -9.32
N GLU A 62 10.62 -6.73 -8.29
CA GLU A 62 9.45 -7.58 -8.08
C GLU A 62 8.16 -6.75 -7.87
N ALA A 63 8.23 -5.66 -7.09
CA ALA A 63 7.11 -4.73 -6.96
C ALA A 63 6.75 -4.09 -8.31
N ALA A 64 7.75 -3.80 -9.15
CA ALA A 64 7.53 -3.29 -10.51
C ALA A 64 6.82 -4.30 -11.42
N GLU A 65 7.23 -5.57 -11.38
CA GLU A 65 6.57 -6.64 -12.15
C GLU A 65 5.13 -6.89 -11.67
N ILE A 66 4.89 -6.84 -10.36
CA ILE A 66 3.55 -6.97 -9.80
C ILE A 66 2.67 -5.78 -10.23
N MET A 67 3.19 -4.56 -10.13
CA MET A 67 2.50 -3.36 -10.60
C MET A 67 2.19 -3.44 -12.09
N GLU A 68 3.13 -3.90 -12.92
CA GLU A 68 2.93 -4.08 -14.35
C GLU A 68 1.79 -5.05 -14.66
N LYS A 69 1.75 -6.20 -13.96
CA LYS A 69 0.64 -7.16 -14.07
C LYS A 69 -0.70 -6.63 -13.56
N LEU A 70 -0.68 -5.63 -12.69
CA LEU A 70 -1.86 -4.98 -12.14
C LEU A 70 -2.34 -3.78 -12.96
N LYS A 71 -1.55 -3.27 -13.92
CA LYS A 71 -1.90 -2.07 -14.73
C LYS A 71 -3.21 -2.23 -15.50
N ASP A 72 -3.47 -3.40 -16.07
CA ASP A 72 -4.72 -3.64 -16.80
C ASP A 72 -5.93 -3.55 -15.87
N LYS A 73 -5.79 -4.08 -14.65
CA LYS A 73 -6.82 -3.99 -13.60
C LYS A 73 -6.92 -2.60 -12.99
N TRP A 74 -5.83 -1.83 -12.99
CA TRP A 74 -5.82 -0.45 -12.55
C TRP A 74 -6.68 0.41 -13.46
N ALA A 75 -6.51 0.28 -14.78
CA ALA A 75 -7.30 1.03 -15.77
C ALA A 75 -8.80 0.72 -15.66
N GLU A 76 -9.17 -0.55 -15.45
CA GLU A 76 -10.57 -0.92 -15.20
C GLU A 76 -11.13 -0.31 -13.91
N TYR A 77 -10.38 -0.35 -12.81
CA TYR A 77 -10.79 0.25 -11.54
C TYR A 77 -10.93 1.77 -11.64
N GLU A 78 -9.96 2.46 -12.25
CA GLU A 78 -9.96 3.91 -12.43
C GLU A 78 -11.11 4.37 -13.34
N LEU A 79 -11.45 3.57 -14.36
CA LEU A 79 -12.62 3.78 -15.21
C LEU A 79 -13.93 3.60 -14.44
N ILE A 80 -14.05 2.57 -13.59
CA ILE A 80 -15.24 2.33 -12.76
C ILE A 80 -15.39 3.44 -11.71
N VAL A 81 -14.32 3.84 -11.03
CA VAL A 81 -14.32 4.96 -10.06
C VAL A 81 -14.66 6.28 -10.74
N SER A 82 -14.11 6.55 -11.93
CA SER A 82 -14.46 7.74 -12.72
C SER A 82 -15.92 7.74 -13.17
N SER A 83 -16.50 6.54 -13.40
CA SER A 83 -17.91 6.41 -13.79
C SER A 83 -18.84 6.56 -12.58
N ASP A 84 -18.51 5.93 -11.45
CA ASP A 84 -19.29 6.03 -10.20
C ASP A 84 -19.26 7.44 -9.59
N SER A 85 -18.12 8.15 -9.70
CA SER A 85 -18.02 9.55 -9.25
C SER A 85 -18.65 10.57 -10.22
N SER A 86 -18.95 10.17 -11.46
CA SER A 86 -19.72 11.00 -12.40
C SER A 86 -21.23 11.04 -12.09
N VAL A 87 -21.71 10.12 -11.24
CA VAL A 87 -23.08 10.17 -10.73
C VAL A 87 -23.13 11.12 -9.53
N ASN A 88 -23.30 12.41 -9.81
CA ASN A 88 -24.26 13.30 -9.15
C ASN A 88 -23.83 14.77 -9.23
N LEU A 89 -24.29 15.52 -10.24
CA LEU A 89 -24.59 16.96 -10.14
C LEU A 89 -25.62 17.43 -11.19
N ASP A 90 -26.51 16.56 -11.68
CA ASP A 90 -27.63 17.04 -12.50
C ASP A 90 -28.89 17.24 -11.65
N ASN A 91 -29.04 18.51 -11.27
CA ASN A 91 -30.30 19.25 -11.32
C ASN A 91 -31.35 18.97 -10.23
N ILE A 92 -31.08 19.48 -9.01
CA ILE A 92 -32.16 20.01 -8.16
C ILE A 92 -32.27 21.50 -8.49
N ASP A 93 -32.94 21.82 -9.60
CA ASP A 93 -33.46 23.17 -9.81
C ASP A 93 -34.92 23.19 -9.37
N ASN A 94 -35.25 24.25 -8.65
CA ASN A 94 -36.39 24.44 -7.76
C ASN A 94 -37.75 24.51 -8.47
#